data_AF-A0A2W4QKD2-F1
#
_entry.id   AF-A0A2W4QKD2-F1
#
_cell.length_a   1.000
_cell.length_b   1.000
_cell.length_c   1.000
_cell.angle_alpha   90.00
_cell.angle_beta   90.00
_cell.angle_gamma   90.00
#
_symmetry.space_group_name_H-M   'P 1'
#
loop_
_entity.id
_entity.type
_entity.pdbx_description
1 polymer ?
#
loop_
_entity_poly.entity_id
_entity_poly.type
_entity_poly.pdbx_seq_one_letter_code
_entity_poly.pdbx_strand_id
1 'polypeptide(L)'
;ALSSSSKQRPSGRGRTGARARRSARSRAGRGLGAPPADWIAPILPLLLGLLVVLAAGLWARQGATVPAAAGPGGAAASGSAAEGKPAPVPGPGGGSELIPESDQGAEPGPEPEPGPDPAAEPATGPAYPPATSRSAIDRSGGAAETMRVTVYYVDFDAGMQALQPVEILVPFSVTPIRVCVEQLLHPPEELGLFSEFPPGTAARGFNLEDGVAVVDLSGEVEGVRGDTAVSAVAATLVYTLTEIPGVEAVLLRADGEPAELDGFVWSTPLTRADVAARHPFRVEPVIRYQGG
;
A
#
# COMPACT_ATOMS: atom_id res chain seq x y z
N ALA A 1 45.49 66.18 -22.19
CA ALA A 1 44.82 67.15 -23.08
C ALA A 1 45.50 67.11 -24.44
N LEU A 2 44.74 67.18 -25.54
CA LEU A 2 45.20 67.31 -26.93
C LEU A 2 46.09 66.15 -27.46
N SER A 3 46.16 65.84 -28.76
CA SER A 3 45.23 65.95 -29.90
C SER A 3 45.91 65.25 -31.11
N SER A 4 45.15 64.76 -32.08
CA SER A 4 45.58 64.64 -33.50
C SER A 4 46.67 63.61 -33.85
N SER A 5 46.80 63.09 -35.09
CA SER A 5 45.91 63.10 -36.28
C SER A 5 46.42 62.11 -37.35
N SER A 6 45.55 61.83 -38.34
CA SER A 6 45.89 61.36 -39.70
C SER A 6 46.16 59.84 -39.85
N LYS A 7 45.38 59.13 -40.70
CA LYS A 7 45.51 58.97 -42.18
C LYS A 7 46.54 57.89 -42.56
N GLN A 8 46.36 57.04 -43.59
CA GLN A 8 45.20 56.70 -44.42
C GLN A 8 45.44 55.27 -45.00
N ARG A 9 44.40 54.60 -45.56
CA ARG A 9 44.50 53.24 -46.15
C ARG A 9 45.39 53.20 -47.43
N PRO A 10 45.75 52.01 -47.96
CA PRO A 10 44.88 51.45 -49.01
C PRO A 10 44.79 49.90 -49.16
N SER A 11 43.68 49.48 -49.79
CA SER A 11 43.50 48.35 -50.74
C SER A 11 44.09 46.94 -50.52
N GLY A 12 43.20 45.93 -50.56
CA GLY A 12 43.54 44.54 -50.85
C GLY A 12 42.30 43.65 -51.08
N ARG A 13 42.05 43.24 -52.33
CA ARG A 13 40.98 42.29 -52.73
C ARG A 13 41.32 40.90 -52.15
N GLY A 14 40.39 39.99 -51.80
CA GLY A 14 38.93 39.98 -51.90
C GLY A 14 38.43 38.66 -52.50
N ARG A 15 37.52 37.95 -51.82
CA ARG A 15 36.60 36.96 -52.44
C ARG A 15 35.50 36.51 -51.46
N THR A 16 34.28 36.96 -51.72
CA THR A 16 33.07 36.49 -51.04
C THR A 16 32.45 35.31 -51.80
N GLY A 17 31.92 34.33 -51.06
CA GLY A 17 31.18 33.18 -51.60
C GLY A 17 29.84 33.06 -50.91
N ALA A 18 28.86 33.85 -51.33
CA ALA A 18 27.49 33.80 -50.78
C ALA A 18 26.52 33.14 -51.78
N ARG A 19 25.81 32.10 -51.33
CA ARG A 19 24.52 31.68 -51.89
C ARG A 19 23.60 31.33 -50.72
N ALA A 20 22.67 32.20 -50.34
CA ALA A 20 21.42 32.56 -51.03
C ALA A 20 20.31 31.55 -50.75
N ARG A 21 19.41 31.96 -49.84
CA ARG A 21 18.13 31.31 -49.55
C ARG A 21 17.29 31.19 -50.81
N ARG A 22 16.47 30.14 -50.91
CA ARG A 22 15.30 30.13 -51.80
C ARG A 22 14.19 29.29 -51.18
N SER A 23 13.05 29.92 -50.91
CA SER A 23 11.79 29.26 -50.58
C SER A 23 11.15 28.70 -51.84
N ALA A 24 10.50 27.54 -51.73
CA ALA A 24 9.65 26.98 -52.78
C ALA A 24 8.37 26.41 -52.17
N ARG A 25 7.25 26.68 -52.83
CA ARG A 25 5.88 26.53 -52.33
C ARG A 25 5.42 25.08 -52.19
N SER A 26 4.47 24.91 -51.28
CA SER A 26 3.39 23.91 -51.25
C SER A 26 3.19 23.07 -52.52
N ARG A 27 3.12 21.74 -52.36
CA ARG A 27 2.37 20.86 -53.26
C ARG A 27 1.59 19.83 -52.43
N ALA A 28 0.29 19.76 -52.64
CA ALA A 28 -0.60 18.84 -51.93
C ALA A 28 -0.55 17.42 -52.52
N GLY A 29 -0.36 16.43 -51.66
CA GLY A 29 -1.13 15.18 -51.70
C GLY A 29 -2.24 15.31 -50.64
N ARG A 30 -3.51 14.91 -50.84
CA ARG A 30 -4.01 13.66 -51.43
C ARG A 30 -3.15 12.47 -50.95
N GLY A 31 -3.59 11.65 -50.01
CA GLY A 31 -4.90 11.57 -49.35
C GLY A 31 -5.22 10.10 -49.12
N LEU A 32 -4.89 9.60 -47.93
CA LEU A 32 -5.34 8.31 -47.42
C LEU A 32 -6.20 8.63 -46.21
N GLY A 33 -7.45 8.19 -46.25
CA GLY A 33 -8.50 8.69 -45.37
C GLY A 33 -8.28 8.31 -43.90
N ALA A 34 -8.71 9.20 -43.01
CA ALA A 34 -9.21 8.74 -41.72
C ALA A 34 -10.33 7.70 -41.99
N PRO A 35 -10.45 6.63 -41.18
CA PRO A 35 -11.62 5.78 -41.25
C PRO A 35 -12.86 6.64 -40.94
N PRO A 36 -13.96 6.50 -41.70
CA PRO A 36 -15.18 7.21 -41.36
C PRO A 36 -15.67 6.72 -39.99
N ALA A 37 -15.95 7.67 -39.10
CA ALA A 37 -17.00 7.44 -38.12
C ALA A 37 -18.32 7.10 -38.85
N ASP A 38 -19.30 6.56 -38.13
CA ASP A 38 -20.66 6.22 -38.63
C ASP A 38 -20.86 4.78 -39.18
N TRP A 39 -19.99 3.81 -38.83
CA TRP A 39 -20.19 2.36 -39.05
C TRP A 39 -20.51 1.57 -37.74
N ILE A 40 -21.43 2.04 -36.90
CA ILE A 40 -22.14 1.13 -35.97
C ILE A 40 -23.64 1.47 -35.97
N ALA A 41 -24.32 0.97 -37.00
CA ALA A 41 -25.78 0.89 -37.03
C ALA A 41 -26.28 -0.21 -36.05
N PRO A 42 -27.55 -0.19 -35.62
CA PRO A 42 -27.92 -0.57 -34.25
C PRO A 42 -28.16 -2.07 -34.04
N ILE A 43 -27.22 -2.76 -33.39
CA ILE A 43 -27.41 -4.14 -32.88
C ILE A 43 -27.48 -4.18 -31.33
N LEU A 44 -26.98 -3.13 -30.66
CA LEU A 44 -26.93 -3.04 -29.19
C LEU A 44 -28.27 -3.19 -28.44
N PRO A 45 -29.43 -2.65 -28.90
CA PRO A 45 -30.68 -2.79 -28.12
C PRO A 45 -31.25 -4.22 -28.14
N LEU A 46 -30.92 -5.04 -29.14
CA LEU A 46 -31.38 -6.44 -29.21
C LEU A 46 -30.56 -7.37 -28.30
N LEU A 47 -29.25 -7.14 -28.18
CA LEU A 47 -28.40 -7.92 -27.26
C LEU A 47 -28.68 -7.57 -25.79
N LEU A 48 -28.94 -6.30 -25.47
CA LEU A 48 -29.33 -5.90 -24.11
C LEU A 48 -30.70 -6.48 -23.72
N GLY A 49 -31.68 -6.47 -24.64
CA GLY A 49 -32.99 -7.09 -24.43
C GLY A 49 -32.92 -8.60 -24.19
N LEU A 50 -32.09 -9.31 -24.97
CA LEU A 50 -31.86 -10.75 -24.78
C LEU A 50 -31.22 -11.06 -23.42
N LEU A 51 -30.28 -10.22 -22.96
CA LEU A 51 -29.60 -10.39 -21.67
C LEU A 51 -30.55 -10.19 -20.47
N VAL A 52 -31.48 -9.23 -20.54
CA VAL A 52 -32.51 -9.02 -19.51
C VAL A 52 -33.51 -10.20 -19.45
N VAL A 53 -33.94 -10.73 -20.61
CA VAL A 53 -34.84 -11.90 -20.67
C VAL A 53 -34.15 -13.15 -20.11
N LEU A 54 -32.85 -13.34 -20.38
CA LEU A 54 -32.08 -14.46 -19.82
C LEU A 54 -31.84 -14.31 -18.31
N ALA A 55 -31.60 -13.10 -17.81
CA ALA A 55 -31.46 -12.84 -16.37
C ALA A 55 -32.77 -13.14 -15.60
N ALA A 56 -33.91 -12.67 -16.10
CA ALA A 56 -35.22 -12.98 -15.51
C ALA A 56 -35.56 -14.49 -15.61
N GLY A 57 -35.21 -15.13 -16.73
CA GLY A 57 -35.39 -16.57 -16.95
C GLY A 57 -34.53 -17.46 -16.04
N LEU A 58 -33.34 -17.00 -15.63
CA LEU A 58 -32.52 -17.70 -14.64
C LEU A 58 -33.09 -17.57 -13.23
N TRP A 59 -33.54 -16.37 -12.85
CA TRP A 59 -34.09 -16.10 -11.51
C TRP A 59 -35.35 -16.95 -11.24
N ALA A 60 -36.19 -17.18 -12.25
CA ALA A 60 -37.35 -18.06 -12.18
C ALA A 60 -37.04 -19.56 -12.06
N ARG A 61 -35.76 -19.98 -12.18
CA ARG A 61 -35.33 -21.40 -12.07
C ARG A 61 -34.52 -21.71 -10.80
N GLN A 62 -34.03 -20.71 -10.08
CA GLN A 62 -33.51 -20.91 -8.72
C GLN A 62 -34.66 -20.76 -7.72
N GLY A 63 -35.34 -21.87 -7.42
CA GLY A 63 -36.32 -21.94 -6.34
C GLY A 63 -35.64 -21.79 -4.98
N ALA A 64 -35.42 -20.56 -4.54
CA ALA A 64 -34.98 -20.22 -3.19
C ALA A 64 -36.15 -19.60 -2.40
N THR A 65 -36.39 -20.13 -1.21
CA THR A 65 -37.56 -19.85 -0.38
C THR A 65 -37.58 -18.43 0.19
N VAL A 66 -38.72 -17.75 0.05
CA VAL A 66 -39.00 -16.49 0.74
C VAL A 66 -39.05 -16.72 2.26
N PRO A 67 -38.27 -16.01 3.10
CA PRO A 67 -38.47 -16.05 4.55
C PRO A 67 -39.81 -15.39 4.90
N ALA A 68 -40.64 -16.10 5.66
CA ALA A 68 -42.02 -15.71 5.92
C ALA A 68 -42.14 -14.39 6.68
N ALA A 69 -42.93 -13.46 6.14
CA ALA A 69 -43.36 -12.27 6.87
C ALA A 69 -44.31 -12.66 8.00
N ALA A 70 -43.93 -12.39 9.25
CA ALA A 70 -44.85 -12.41 10.37
C ALA A 70 -45.83 -11.23 10.25
N GLY A 71 -47.14 -11.52 10.39
CA GLY A 71 -48.21 -10.56 10.09
C GLY A 71 -48.43 -9.47 11.16
N PRO A 72 -49.28 -8.47 10.85
CA PRO A 72 -49.54 -7.34 11.74
C PRO A 72 -50.58 -7.67 12.82
N GLY A 73 -50.26 -7.34 14.07
CA GLY A 73 -51.23 -7.24 15.18
C GLY A 73 -51.23 -5.82 15.71
N GLY A 74 -52.37 -5.13 15.66
CA GLY A 74 -52.47 -3.70 15.95
C GLY A 74 -53.12 -3.36 17.31
N ALA A 75 -53.21 -2.04 17.56
CA ALA A 75 -53.95 -1.36 18.63
C ALA A 75 -53.41 -1.53 20.07
N ALA A 76 -53.59 -0.57 21.00
CA ALA A 76 -53.83 0.89 20.93
C ALA A 76 -53.76 1.48 22.36
N ALA A 77 -53.67 2.82 22.47
CA ALA A 77 -53.89 3.63 23.68
C ALA A 77 -52.87 3.49 24.85
N SER A 78 -52.80 4.40 25.83
CA SER A 78 -52.96 5.88 25.85
C SER A 78 -52.57 6.39 27.26
N GLY A 79 -52.06 7.63 27.34
CA GLY A 79 -51.85 8.37 28.60
C GLY A 79 -50.38 8.50 29.01
N SER A 80 -49.88 9.56 29.66
CA SER A 80 -50.30 10.94 29.93
C SER A 80 -49.48 11.43 31.13
N ALA A 81 -48.55 12.37 30.90
CA ALA A 81 -48.01 13.37 31.83
C ALA A 81 -47.57 13.01 33.27
N ALA A 82 -46.32 13.37 33.63
CA ALA A 82 -46.01 14.20 34.82
C ALA A 82 -44.56 14.74 34.80
N GLU A 83 -44.36 15.96 35.30
CA GLU A 83 -43.05 16.61 35.52
C GLU A 83 -42.35 16.15 36.82
N GLY A 84 -41.01 16.27 36.87
CA GLY A 84 -40.23 16.07 38.11
C GLY A 84 -38.75 16.46 37.98
N LYS A 85 -38.29 17.43 38.77
CA LYS A 85 -36.88 17.94 38.86
C LYS A 85 -36.04 17.10 39.88
N PRO A 86 -34.73 17.35 40.14
CA PRO A 86 -33.75 16.25 40.22
C PRO A 86 -32.90 16.17 41.51
N ALA A 87 -31.92 15.25 41.52
CA ALA A 87 -30.78 15.12 42.47
C ALA A 87 -31.15 14.56 43.88
N PRO A 88 -30.22 13.93 44.67
CA PRO A 88 -28.77 14.15 44.71
C PRO A 88 -27.84 12.92 44.73
N VAL A 89 -26.52 13.21 44.82
CA VAL A 89 -25.36 12.29 44.84
C VAL A 89 -25.01 11.85 46.27
N PRO A 90 -24.45 10.63 46.47
CA PRO A 90 -23.15 10.49 47.15
C PRO A 90 -22.27 9.38 46.52
N GLY A 91 -20.95 9.28 46.70
CA GLY A 91 -19.94 10.10 47.40
C GLY A 91 -18.56 9.40 47.28
N PRO A 92 -17.42 10.02 47.65
CA PRO A 92 -16.10 9.38 47.55
C PRO A 92 -15.68 8.71 48.88
N GLY A 93 -15.34 7.42 48.82
CA GLY A 93 -14.69 6.71 49.93
C GLY A 93 -13.17 6.80 49.81
N GLY A 94 -12.52 7.40 50.82
CA GLY A 94 -11.07 7.31 51.03
C GLY A 94 -10.80 6.71 52.40
N GLY A 95 -9.93 5.70 52.47
CA GLY A 95 -9.57 5.00 53.69
C GLY A 95 -8.38 4.09 53.44
N SER A 96 -7.32 4.30 54.20
CA SER A 96 -6.01 3.65 54.02
C SER A 96 -5.94 2.27 54.71
N GLU A 97 -4.83 1.58 54.44
CA GLU A 97 -3.95 0.95 55.44
C GLU A 97 -3.88 -0.58 55.67
N LEU A 98 -2.62 -1.03 55.75
CA LEU A 98 -2.02 -2.19 56.44
C LEU A 98 -2.13 -3.63 55.87
N ILE A 99 -0.98 -4.06 55.33
CA ILE A 99 -0.33 -5.38 55.49
C ILE A 99 0.32 -5.38 56.93
N PRO A 100 0.59 -6.48 57.68
CA PRO A 100 1.36 -7.66 57.22
C PRO A 100 1.15 -9.04 57.93
N GLU A 101 2.03 -10.01 57.58
CA GLU A 101 2.33 -11.31 58.26
C GLU A 101 1.23 -12.40 58.20
N SER A 102 1.43 -13.72 58.28
CA SER A 102 2.58 -14.66 58.49
C SER A 102 2.14 -16.09 58.01
N ASP A 103 2.93 -17.17 57.84
CA ASP A 103 4.38 -17.48 57.68
C ASP A 103 4.53 -19.01 57.33
N GLN A 104 5.71 -19.49 56.88
CA GLN A 104 6.14 -20.90 56.65
C GLN A 104 5.41 -21.74 55.56
N GLY A 105 6.02 -22.67 54.80
CA GLY A 105 7.42 -23.13 54.71
C GLY A 105 7.54 -24.66 54.58
N ALA A 106 7.95 -25.20 53.41
CA ALA A 106 8.43 -26.58 53.23
C ALA A 106 9.11 -26.81 51.86
N GLU A 107 10.22 -27.55 51.84
CA GLU A 107 11.06 -27.86 50.66
C GLU A 107 10.87 -29.33 50.15
N PRO A 108 11.51 -29.76 49.02
CA PRO A 108 10.91 -30.76 48.11
C PRO A 108 11.50 -32.19 48.16
N GLY A 109 10.86 -33.10 47.40
CA GLY A 109 11.44 -34.34 46.85
C GLY A 109 10.49 -35.54 46.87
N PRO A 110 10.83 -36.70 46.25
CA PRO A 110 11.88 -36.92 45.24
C PRO A 110 11.37 -37.61 43.95
N GLU A 111 12.30 -37.76 43.00
CA GLU A 111 12.15 -38.40 41.68
C GLU A 111 12.33 -39.93 41.75
N PRO A 112 11.60 -40.75 40.95
CA PRO A 112 11.87 -42.18 40.79
C PRO A 112 12.42 -42.56 39.40
N GLU A 113 13.64 -43.08 39.39
CA GLU A 113 14.30 -43.75 38.23
C GLU A 113 13.78 -45.20 38.01
N PRO A 114 14.07 -45.87 36.87
CA PRO A 114 13.15 -46.83 36.24
C PRO A 114 13.50 -48.33 36.34
N GLY A 115 12.56 -49.17 35.87
CA GLY A 115 12.79 -50.55 35.40
C GLY A 115 11.57 -51.47 35.56
N PRO A 116 11.57 -52.70 35.03
CA PRO A 116 12.21 -53.19 33.79
C PRO A 116 11.17 -53.73 32.77
N ASP A 117 11.62 -53.93 31.53
CA ASP A 117 10.83 -54.41 30.38
C ASP A 117 10.51 -55.91 30.43
N PRO A 118 9.39 -56.38 29.83
CA PRO A 118 9.36 -57.69 29.20
C PRO A 118 8.77 -57.72 27.77
N ALA A 119 9.67 -57.91 26.80
CA ALA A 119 9.55 -58.76 25.62
C ALA A 119 8.29 -58.68 24.71
N ALA A 120 8.45 -57.93 23.61
CA ALA A 120 8.30 -58.35 22.20
C ALA A 120 7.09 -59.20 21.72
N GLU A 121 6.40 -58.71 20.67
CA GLU A 121 6.57 -59.21 19.28
C GLU A 121 5.99 -58.20 18.24
N PRO A 122 6.29 -58.31 16.92
CA PRO A 122 6.53 -57.14 16.07
C PRO A 122 5.39 -56.71 15.13
N ALA A 123 5.39 -55.43 14.75
CA ALA A 123 4.64 -54.91 13.61
C ALA A 123 5.59 -54.25 12.58
N THR A 124 5.65 -54.82 11.38
CA THR A 124 6.60 -54.46 10.32
C THR A 124 6.20 -53.15 9.60
N GLY A 125 6.67 -52.01 10.10
CA GLY A 125 6.62 -50.74 9.36
C GLY A 125 7.69 -50.69 8.24
N PRO A 126 7.47 -49.93 7.14
CA PRO A 126 8.44 -49.83 6.07
C PRO A 126 9.74 -49.17 6.56
N ALA A 127 10.86 -49.86 6.37
CA ALA A 127 12.18 -49.36 6.74
C ALA A 127 12.59 -48.18 5.84
N TYR A 128 12.57 -46.97 6.39
CA TYR A 128 13.26 -45.84 5.78
C TYR A 128 14.78 -46.11 5.82
N PRO A 129 15.52 -45.91 4.72
CA PRO A 129 16.97 -46.07 4.74
C PRO A 129 17.61 -45.06 5.70
N PRO A 130 18.72 -45.41 6.38
CA PRO A 130 19.38 -44.50 7.31
C PRO A 130 19.85 -43.24 6.56
N ALA A 131 19.67 -42.07 7.19
CA ALA A 131 19.99 -40.77 6.61
C ALA A 131 21.51 -40.47 6.61
N THR A 132 22.33 -41.38 6.10
CA THR A 132 23.78 -41.22 5.94
C THR A 132 24.12 -40.37 4.71
N SER A 133 23.80 -39.08 4.78
CA SER A 133 24.56 -37.94 4.19
C SER A 133 23.79 -36.62 4.33
N ARG A 134 23.95 -35.97 5.48
CA ARG A 134 23.76 -34.52 5.64
C ARG A 134 25.02 -33.85 6.19
N SER A 135 26.17 -34.33 5.74
CA SER A 135 27.45 -33.63 5.95
C SER A 135 27.49 -32.44 5.00
N ALA A 136 27.96 -31.29 5.48
CA ALA A 136 28.03 -30.01 4.77
C ALA A 136 26.68 -29.40 4.30
N ILE A 137 25.82 -29.04 5.27
CA ILE A 137 25.25 -27.67 5.18
C ILE A 137 26.39 -26.77 5.63
N ASP A 138 27.03 -26.11 4.66
CA ASP A 138 27.99 -25.06 4.95
C ASP A 138 27.28 -23.92 5.69
N ARG A 139 27.69 -23.69 6.94
CA ARG A 139 27.32 -22.50 7.72
C ARG A 139 28.54 -21.61 7.96
N SER A 140 29.52 -21.64 7.06
CA SER A 140 30.38 -20.47 6.91
C SER A 140 29.50 -19.28 6.56
N GLY A 141 29.69 -18.17 7.29
CA GLY A 141 28.89 -16.96 7.11
C GLY A 141 29.25 -16.26 5.81
N GLY A 142 28.72 -16.75 4.69
CA GLY A 142 28.64 -15.97 3.46
C GLY A 142 27.88 -14.68 3.75
N ALA A 143 28.30 -13.57 3.13
CA ALA A 143 27.57 -12.32 3.22
C ALA A 143 26.10 -12.57 2.86
N ALA A 144 25.18 -12.16 3.74
CA ALA A 144 23.75 -12.36 3.51
C ALA A 144 23.39 -11.82 2.12
N GLU A 145 22.67 -12.63 1.33
CA GLU A 145 22.21 -12.17 0.02
C GLU A 145 21.38 -10.90 0.23
N THR A 146 21.60 -9.90 -0.63
CA THR A 146 20.96 -8.58 -0.53
C THR A 146 20.22 -8.27 -1.82
N MET A 147 19.19 -7.43 -1.69
CA MET A 147 18.45 -6.86 -2.82
C MET A 147 18.37 -5.34 -2.64
N ARG A 148 18.04 -4.63 -3.73
CA ARG A 148 17.65 -3.22 -3.66
C ARG A 148 16.14 -3.07 -3.74
N VAL A 149 15.59 -2.23 -2.88
CA VAL A 149 14.21 -1.75 -2.95
C VAL A 149 14.23 -0.23 -3.14
N THR A 150 13.29 0.30 -3.91
CA THR A 150 13.10 1.73 -4.09
C THR A 150 11.90 2.16 -3.26
N VAL A 151 12.14 2.98 -2.24
CA VAL A 151 11.10 3.48 -1.33
C VAL A 151 10.92 4.98 -1.55
N TYR A 152 9.67 5.41 -1.70
CA TYR A 152 9.30 6.81 -1.92
C TYR A 152 8.87 7.42 -0.60
N TYR A 153 9.63 8.40 -0.12
CA TYR A 153 9.29 9.22 1.05
C TYR A 153 8.76 10.58 0.60
N VAL A 154 8.05 11.28 1.49
CA VAL A 154 7.62 12.65 1.23
C VAL A 154 8.73 13.63 1.57
N ASP A 155 8.94 14.64 0.73
CA ASP A 155 9.82 15.76 1.01
C ASP A 155 9.07 16.85 1.80
N PHE A 156 9.46 17.04 3.06
CA PHE A 156 8.88 18.02 3.98
C PHE A 156 9.38 19.45 3.72
N ASP A 157 10.61 19.61 3.24
CA ASP A 157 11.17 20.92 2.85
C ASP A 157 10.48 21.44 1.57
N ALA A 158 10.05 20.53 0.68
CA ALA A 158 9.16 20.82 -0.44
C ALA A 158 7.67 20.97 -0.04
N GLY A 159 7.36 21.03 1.27
CA GLY A 159 5.98 21.20 1.76
C GLY A 159 5.05 20.07 1.34
N MET A 160 5.55 18.84 1.34
CA MET A 160 4.84 17.60 0.95
C MET A 160 4.37 17.55 -0.52
N GLN A 161 4.96 18.35 -1.41
CA GLN A 161 4.60 18.37 -2.85
C GLN A 161 5.55 17.55 -3.74
N ALA A 162 6.60 16.96 -3.16
CA ALA A 162 7.53 16.09 -3.85
C ALA A 162 7.71 14.76 -3.12
N LEU A 163 8.01 13.71 -3.90
CA LEU A 163 8.43 12.41 -3.41
C LEU A 163 9.91 12.22 -3.68
N GLN A 164 10.64 11.81 -2.65
CA GLN A 164 12.05 11.45 -2.70
C GLN A 164 12.20 9.93 -2.79
N PRO A 165 12.50 9.36 -3.98
CA PRO A 165 12.84 7.95 -4.12
C PRO A 165 14.22 7.65 -3.54
N VAL A 166 14.32 6.55 -2.79
CA VAL A 166 15.56 6.08 -2.15
C VAL A 166 15.76 4.60 -2.47
N GLU A 167 16.85 4.28 -3.15
CA GLU A 167 17.32 2.90 -3.38
C GLU A 167 18.03 2.41 -2.10
N ILE A 168 17.34 1.58 -1.30
CA ILE A 168 17.87 1.01 -0.05
C ILE A 168 18.40 -0.40 -0.32
N LEU A 169 19.59 -0.72 0.21
CA LEU A 169 20.13 -2.08 0.23
C LEU A 169 19.58 -2.82 1.46
N VAL A 170 18.84 -3.90 1.23
CA VAL A 170 18.19 -4.70 2.29
C VAL A 170 18.58 -6.18 2.17
N PRO A 171 18.51 -6.98 3.25
CA PRO A 171 18.58 -8.43 3.13
C PRO A 171 17.57 -8.95 2.11
N PHE A 172 17.96 -9.96 1.32
CA PHE A 172 17.10 -10.58 0.33
C PHE A 172 15.85 -11.15 1.00
N SER A 173 14.69 -10.89 0.40
CA SER A 173 13.41 -11.39 0.88
C SER A 173 12.52 -11.83 -0.27
N VAL A 174 11.86 -12.98 -0.09
CA VAL A 174 10.80 -13.46 -0.99
C VAL A 174 9.48 -12.69 -0.83
N THR A 175 9.38 -11.78 0.16
CA THR A 175 8.23 -10.91 0.40
C THR A 175 8.61 -9.42 0.26
N PRO A 176 8.94 -8.93 -0.95
CA PRO A 176 9.39 -7.55 -1.15
C PRO A 176 8.34 -6.52 -0.74
N ILE A 177 7.04 -6.80 -0.92
CA ILE A 177 5.95 -5.92 -0.47
C ILE A 177 6.07 -5.63 1.04
N ARG A 178 6.28 -6.68 1.85
CA ARG A 178 6.48 -6.51 3.30
C ARG A 178 7.68 -5.62 3.57
N VAL A 179 8.83 -5.93 2.98
CA VAL A 179 10.07 -5.15 3.22
C VAL A 179 9.85 -3.68 2.87
N CYS A 180 9.23 -3.36 1.74
CA CYS A 180 8.92 -2.00 1.34
C CYS A 180 7.99 -1.27 2.32
N VAL A 181 6.93 -1.92 2.82
CA VAL A 181 6.01 -1.31 3.80
C VAL A 181 6.71 -1.09 5.14
N GLU A 182 7.51 -2.05 5.63
CA GLU A 182 8.26 -1.88 6.87
C GLU A 182 9.26 -0.70 6.76
N GLN A 183 9.85 -0.44 5.59
CA GLN A 183 10.69 0.76 5.34
C GLN A 183 9.89 2.08 5.29
N LEU A 184 8.59 2.05 4.96
CA LEU A 184 7.72 3.23 5.01
C LEU A 184 7.24 3.52 6.45
N LEU A 185 6.96 2.48 7.24
CA LEU A 185 6.60 2.60 8.66
C LEU A 185 7.80 2.99 9.53
N HIS A 186 9.01 2.60 9.12
CA HIS A 186 10.26 2.87 9.83
C HIS A 186 11.28 3.52 8.87
N PRO A 187 11.10 4.81 8.51
CA PRO A 187 12.03 5.53 7.66
C PRO A 187 13.41 5.66 8.33
N PRO A 188 14.51 5.73 7.56
CA PRO A 188 15.83 6.03 8.10
C PRO A 188 15.92 7.51 8.51
N GLU A 189 15.65 7.79 9.78
CA GLU A 189 15.67 9.14 10.38
C GLU A 189 17.02 9.86 10.15
N GLU A 190 18.12 9.12 10.06
CA GLU A 190 19.47 9.62 9.77
C GLU A 190 19.60 10.29 8.39
N LEU A 191 18.67 10.04 7.46
CA LEU A 191 18.58 10.71 6.18
C LEU A 191 17.70 11.97 6.20
N GLY A 192 17.10 12.30 7.35
CA GLY A 192 16.10 13.38 7.45
C GLY A 192 14.78 13.05 6.75
N LEU A 193 14.49 11.77 6.57
CA LEU A 193 13.27 11.28 5.94
C LEU A 193 12.23 10.95 7.02
N PHE A 194 10.99 11.37 6.80
CA PHE A 194 9.89 11.14 7.73
C PHE A 194 8.76 10.37 7.06
N SER A 195 7.86 9.85 7.90
CA SER A 195 6.68 9.09 7.48
C SER A 195 5.42 9.84 7.86
N GLU A 196 4.44 9.87 6.94
CA GLU A 196 3.08 10.36 7.20
C GLU A 196 2.18 9.26 7.80
N PHE A 197 2.71 8.04 7.99
CA PHE A 197 2.00 6.99 8.72
C PHE A 197 2.00 7.32 10.23
N PRO A 198 0.84 7.26 10.92
CA PRO A 198 0.75 7.57 12.34
C PRO A 198 1.64 6.65 13.21
N PRO A 199 2.30 7.19 14.27
CA PRO A 199 3.13 6.39 15.15
C PRO A 199 2.38 5.20 15.76
N GLY A 200 3.01 4.02 15.72
CA GLY A 200 2.39 2.76 16.18
C GLY A 200 1.64 1.99 15.10
N THR A 201 1.46 2.53 13.89
CA THR A 201 0.96 1.77 12.74
C THR A 201 1.85 0.56 12.47
N ALA A 202 1.25 -0.63 12.43
CA ALA A 202 1.94 -1.91 12.26
C ALA A 202 1.40 -2.69 11.06
N ALA A 203 2.29 -3.41 10.37
CA ALA A 203 1.91 -4.32 9.30
C ALA A 203 1.20 -5.57 9.85
N ARG A 204 0.01 -5.90 9.30
CA ARG A 204 -0.77 -7.10 9.67
C ARG A 204 -0.78 -8.17 8.58
N GLY A 205 -0.92 -7.78 7.32
CA GLY A 205 -1.08 -8.73 6.22
C GLY A 205 -0.67 -8.15 4.85
N PHE A 206 -0.26 -9.04 3.96
CA PHE A 206 0.14 -8.71 2.60
C PHE A 206 -0.34 -9.79 1.63
N ASN A 207 -0.89 -9.38 0.49
CA ASN A 207 -1.24 -10.29 -0.60
C ASN A 207 -0.93 -9.63 -1.96
N LEU A 208 -0.75 -10.43 -3.01
CA LEU A 208 -0.60 -9.97 -4.39
C LEU A 208 -1.41 -10.88 -5.31
N GLU A 209 -2.53 -10.35 -5.81
CA GLU A 209 -3.45 -11.05 -6.71
C GLU A 209 -3.76 -10.17 -7.92
N ASP A 210 -3.69 -10.73 -9.12
CA ASP A 210 -4.01 -10.05 -10.40
C ASP A 210 -3.40 -8.65 -10.56
N GLY A 211 -2.15 -8.45 -10.10
CA GLY A 211 -1.43 -7.17 -10.16
C GLY A 211 -1.76 -6.19 -9.04
N VAL A 212 -2.65 -6.53 -8.11
CA VAL A 212 -3.05 -5.71 -6.97
C VAL A 212 -2.31 -6.16 -5.71
N ALA A 213 -1.46 -5.29 -5.15
CA ALA A 213 -0.91 -5.47 -3.82
C ALA A 213 -1.95 -5.06 -2.77
N VAL A 214 -2.45 -6.01 -1.99
CA VAL A 214 -3.32 -5.74 -0.83
C VAL A 214 -2.44 -5.64 0.41
N VAL A 215 -2.50 -4.51 1.10
CA VAL A 215 -1.77 -4.23 2.34
C VAL A 215 -2.78 -4.06 3.46
N ASP A 216 -2.67 -4.86 4.51
CA ASP A 216 -3.45 -4.72 5.73
C ASP A 216 -2.54 -4.18 6.84
N LEU A 217 -2.88 -3.00 7.35
CA LEU A 217 -2.22 -2.34 8.47
C LEU A 217 -3.13 -2.35 9.69
N SER A 218 -2.56 -1.99 10.85
CA SER A 218 -3.35 -1.72 12.04
C SER A 218 -4.11 -0.40 11.96
N GLY A 219 -5.24 -0.31 12.67
CA GLY A 219 -6.19 0.81 12.65
C GLY A 219 -5.60 2.17 13.03
N GLU A 220 -4.40 2.22 13.62
CA GLU A 220 -3.62 3.45 13.79
C GLU A 220 -3.42 4.21 12.47
N VAL A 221 -3.40 3.53 11.31
CA VAL A 221 -3.31 4.19 9.99
C VAL A 221 -4.49 5.15 9.73
N GLU A 222 -5.66 4.88 10.30
CA GLU A 222 -6.83 5.76 10.22
C GLU A 222 -6.68 7.02 11.11
N GLY A 223 -5.53 7.21 11.74
CA GLY A 223 -5.11 8.43 12.42
C GLY A 223 -4.63 9.55 11.49
N VAL A 224 -4.45 9.32 10.18
CA VAL A 224 -4.02 10.33 9.19
C VAL A 224 -5.06 11.46 9.07
N ARG A 225 -4.65 12.72 9.14
CA ARG A 225 -5.54 13.90 9.08
C ARG A 225 -5.04 14.95 8.10
N GLY A 226 -5.96 15.54 7.34
CA GLY A 226 -5.69 16.56 6.32
C GLY A 226 -5.44 15.96 4.94
N ASP A 227 -6.04 16.56 3.91
CA ASP A 227 -5.99 16.08 2.52
C ASP A 227 -4.56 15.92 1.95
N THR A 228 -3.61 16.77 2.40
CA THR A 228 -2.19 16.63 2.05
C THR A 228 -1.58 15.35 2.61
N ALA A 229 -1.81 15.05 3.89
CA ALA A 229 -1.31 13.83 4.55
C ALA A 229 -1.95 12.57 3.97
N VAL A 230 -3.27 12.60 3.71
CA VAL A 230 -3.99 11.52 3.01
C VAL A 230 -3.39 11.27 1.62
N SER A 231 -3.15 12.33 0.85
CA SER A 231 -2.54 12.22 -0.49
C SER A 231 -1.10 11.74 -0.42
N ALA A 232 -0.34 12.13 0.61
CA ALA A 232 1.03 11.69 0.86
C ALA A 232 1.14 10.21 1.23
N VAL A 233 0.30 9.71 2.14
CA VAL A 233 0.23 8.27 2.50
C VAL A 233 -0.17 7.44 1.28
N ALA A 234 -1.18 7.89 0.53
CA ALA A 234 -1.56 7.22 -0.70
C ALA A 234 -0.42 7.19 -1.72
N ALA A 235 0.29 8.30 -1.91
CA ALA A 235 1.36 8.40 -2.89
C ALA A 235 2.61 7.61 -2.53
N THR A 236 3.11 7.74 -1.30
CA THR A 236 4.29 6.98 -0.84
C THR A 236 4.07 5.48 -0.93
N LEU A 237 2.92 4.98 -0.48
CA LEU A 237 2.58 3.56 -0.55
C LEU A 237 2.43 3.06 -1.99
N VAL A 238 1.62 3.75 -2.81
CA VAL A 238 1.36 3.35 -4.21
C VAL A 238 2.65 3.40 -5.03
N TYR A 239 3.42 4.49 -4.97
CA TYR A 239 4.66 4.62 -5.74
C TYR A 239 5.68 3.56 -5.32
N THR A 240 5.91 3.37 -4.01
CA THR A 240 6.84 2.36 -3.50
C THR A 240 6.48 0.95 -3.97
N LEU A 241 5.22 0.53 -3.80
CA LEU A 241 4.86 -0.86 -4.12
C LEU A 241 4.78 -1.14 -5.61
N THR A 242 4.46 -0.14 -6.44
CA THR A 242 4.47 -0.28 -7.91
C THR A 242 5.87 -0.18 -8.54
N GLU A 243 6.95 -0.03 -7.76
CA GLU A 243 8.31 -0.36 -8.22
C GLU A 243 8.56 -1.88 -8.23
N ILE A 244 7.77 -2.66 -7.47
CA ILE A 244 7.92 -4.11 -7.40
C ILE A 244 7.37 -4.72 -8.71
N PRO A 245 8.18 -5.48 -9.47
CA PRO A 245 7.73 -6.07 -10.73
C PRO A 245 6.48 -6.95 -10.54
N GLY A 246 5.42 -6.65 -11.29
CA GLY A 246 4.13 -7.34 -11.19
C GLY A 246 3.11 -6.68 -10.24
N VAL A 247 3.42 -5.54 -9.62
CA VAL A 247 2.45 -4.71 -8.89
C VAL A 247 2.04 -3.51 -9.75
N GLU A 248 0.76 -3.45 -10.11
CA GLU A 248 0.16 -2.39 -10.94
C GLU A 248 -0.70 -1.41 -10.12
N ALA A 249 -1.32 -1.89 -9.05
CA ALA A 249 -2.16 -1.11 -8.14
C ALA A 249 -2.01 -1.56 -6.69
N VAL A 250 -2.44 -0.70 -5.75
CA VAL A 250 -2.44 -0.98 -4.29
C VAL A 250 -3.81 -0.76 -3.67
N LEU A 251 -4.23 -1.70 -2.83
CA LEU A 251 -5.39 -1.57 -1.95
C LEU A 251 -4.92 -1.54 -0.49
N LEU A 252 -5.25 -0.47 0.23
CA LEU A 252 -4.95 -0.36 1.66
C LEU A 252 -6.16 -0.78 2.51
N ARG A 253 -5.90 -1.58 3.53
CA ARG A 253 -6.86 -2.03 4.54
C ARG A 253 -6.37 -1.66 5.93
N ALA A 254 -7.30 -1.40 6.83
CA ALA A 254 -7.10 -1.17 8.24
C ALA A 254 -7.90 -2.23 9.01
N ASP A 255 -7.23 -2.98 9.88
CA ASP A 255 -7.85 -4.02 10.71
C ASP A 255 -8.71 -5.05 9.95
N GLY A 256 -8.38 -5.30 8.68
CA GLY A 256 -9.13 -6.22 7.83
C GLY A 256 -10.39 -5.64 7.19
N GLU A 257 -10.53 -4.31 7.09
CA GLU A 257 -11.55 -3.58 6.30
C GLU A 257 -10.92 -2.48 5.42
N PRO A 258 -11.59 -1.93 4.39
CA PRO A 258 -11.04 -0.82 3.59
C PRO A 258 -10.72 0.39 4.45
N ALA A 259 -9.47 0.89 4.40
CA ALA A 259 -9.02 1.95 5.30
C ALA A 259 -9.73 3.29 5.03
N GLU A 260 -10.15 3.99 6.08
CA GLU A 260 -10.68 5.36 6.00
C GLU A 260 -9.65 6.39 6.51
N LEU A 261 -9.18 7.24 5.59
CA LEU A 261 -8.19 8.29 5.88
C LEU A 261 -8.85 9.67 5.78
N ASP A 262 -9.25 10.25 6.91
CA ASP A 262 -9.90 11.59 6.99
C ASP A 262 -11.11 11.75 6.04
N GLY A 263 -11.97 10.72 5.97
CA GLY A 263 -13.13 10.66 5.07
C GLY A 263 -12.82 10.19 3.65
N PHE A 264 -11.56 9.92 3.29
CA PHE A 264 -11.21 9.17 2.09
C PHE A 264 -11.22 7.67 2.35
N VAL A 265 -12.25 6.97 1.87
CA VAL A 265 -12.35 5.50 1.98
C VAL A 265 -11.62 4.84 0.81
N TRP A 266 -10.54 4.11 1.09
CA TRP A 266 -9.73 3.38 0.11
C TRP A 266 -10.40 2.06 -0.33
N SER A 267 -11.62 2.18 -0.87
CA SER A 267 -12.48 1.04 -1.25
C SER A 267 -12.08 0.34 -2.56
N THR A 268 -11.20 0.94 -3.37
CA THR A 268 -10.75 0.39 -4.66
C THR A 268 -9.23 0.46 -4.77
N PRO A 269 -8.58 -0.46 -5.50
CA PRO A 269 -7.16 -0.36 -5.80
C PRO A 269 -6.81 0.97 -6.48
N LEU A 270 -5.68 1.58 -6.11
CA LEU A 270 -5.16 2.81 -6.71
C LEU A 270 -3.87 2.50 -7.48
N THR A 271 -3.79 3.01 -8.72
CA THR A 271 -2.57 3.05 -9.53
C THR A 271 -1.80 4.35 -9.31
N ARG A 272 -0.56 4.44 -9.81
CA ARG A 272 0.18 5.73 -9.87
C ARG A 272 -0.61 6.82 -10.62
N ALA A 273 -1.40 6.45 -11.63
CA ALA A 273 -2.18 7.40 -12.42
C ALA A 273 -3.32 8.01 -11.59
N ASP A 274 -4.00 7.21 -10.76
CA ASP A 274 -5.09 7.68 -9.89
C ASP A 274 -4.57 8.64 -8.82
N VAL A 275 -3.44 8.30 -8.19
CA VAL A 275 -2.74 9.17 -7.24
C VAL A 275 -2.33 10.48 -7.90
N ALA A 276 -1.64 10.43 -9.04
CA ALA A 276 -1.16 11.62 -9.74
C ALA A 276 -2.29 12.51 -10.28
N ALA A 277 -3.45 11.93 -10.58
CA ALA A 277 -4.66 12.65 -10.99
C ALA A 277 -5.34 13.37 -9.81
N ARG A 278 -5.28 12.81 -8.59
CA ARG A 278 -5.75 13.48 -7.36
C ARG A 278 -4.81 14.59 -6.93
N HIS A 279 -3.52 14.29 -6.80
CA HIS A 279 -2.49 15.22 -6.35
C HIS A 279 -1.18 14.99 -7.12
N PRO A 280 -0.75 15.93 -7.98
CA PRO A 280 0.44 15.75 -8.81
C PRO A 280 1.71 15.98 -8.00
N PHE A 281 2.31 14.90 -7.49
CA PHE A 281 3.63 14.94 -6.86
C PHE A 281 4.74 15.08 -7.90
N ARG A 282 5.72 15.94 -7.60
CA ARG A 282 7.03 15.90 -8.25
C ARG A 282 7.79 14.67 -7.77
N VAL A 283 8.57 14.03 -8.64
CA VAL A 283 9.50 12.97 -8.24
C VAL A 283 10.92 13.52 -8.34
N GLU A 284 11.66 13.49 -7.23
CA GLU A 284 13.04 13.95 -7.15
C GLU A 284 14.05 12.88 -7.65
N PRO A 285 15.31 13.24 -7.92
CA PRO A 285 16.36 12.29 -8.27
C PRO A 285 16.58 11.22 -7.19
N VAL A 286 16.80 9.98 -7.62
CA VAL A 286 17.01 8.83 -6.71
C VAL A 286 18.25 9.00 -5.84
N ILE A 287 18.07 8.90 -4.52
CA ILE A 287 19.16 8.78 -3.55
C ILE A 287 19.54 7.30 -3.41
N ARG A 288 20.84 6.98 -3.36
CA ARG A 288 21.31 5.61 -3.09
C ARG A 288 21.76 5.47 -1.65
N TYR A 289 20.99 4.71 -0.88
CA TYR A 289 21.35 4.35 0.49
C TYR A 289 22.05 2.97 0.53
N GLN A 290 23.04 2.85 1.42
CA GLN A 290 23.84 1.64 1.61
C GLN A 290 23.65 1.02 3.00
N GLY A 291 22.86 1.65 3.88
CA GLY A 291 22.84 1.37 5.31
C GLY A 291 24.00 2.00 6.07
N GLY A 292 23.81 2.17 7.38
CA GLY A 292 24.86 2.49 8.37
C GLY A 292 25.14 1.30 9.29
#